data_AF-A0A3R7X608-F1
#
_entry.id   AF-A0A3R7X608-F1
#
_cell.length_a   1.000
_cell.length_b   1.000
_cell.length_c   1.000
_cell.angle_alpha   90.00
_cell.angle_beta   90.00
_cell.angle_gamma   90.00
#
_symmetry.space_group_name_H-M   'P 1'
#
loop_
_entity.id
_entity.type
_entity.pdbx_description
1 polymer ?
#
loop_
_entity_poly.entity_id
_entity_poly.type
_entity_poly.pdbx_seq_one_letter_code
_entity_poly.pdbx_strand_id
1 'polypeptide(L)' 'PCRGERVEKYNQLLRIEEEIGEKATFAGRNAFIR' A
#
# COMPACT_ATOMS: atom_id res chain seq x y z
N PRO A 1 -12.18 7.99 18.72
CA PRO A 1 -11.22 6.97 18.22
C PRO A 1 -11.83 6.16 17.06
N CYS A 2 -11.95 6.82 15.91
CA CYS A 2 -12.58 6.26 14.72
C CYS A 2 -11.55 5.39 14.00
N ARG A 3 -11.69 4.06 14.11
CA ARG A 3 -10.79 3.07 13.50
C ARG A 3 -10.96 2.95 11.97
N GLY A 4 -12.01 3.53 11.40
CA GLY A 4 -12.32 3.44 9.98
C GLY A 4 -11.32 4.16 9.06
N GLU A 5 -10.95 5.40 9.37
CA GLU A 5 -10.12 6.22 8.44
C GLU A 5 -8.73 5.63 8.17
N ARG A 6 -8.18 4.87 9.12
CA ARG A 6 -6.90 4.17 8.94
C ARG A 6 -7.08 2.87 8.16
N VAL A 7 -8.10 2.09 8.51
CA VAL A 7 -8.39 0.79 7.87
C VAL A 7 -8.71 0.98 6.39
N GLU A 8 -9.46 2.02 6.03
CA GLU A 8 -9.78 2.34 4.62
C GLU A 8 -8.53 2.59 3.78
N LYS A 9 -7.53 3.31 4.32
CA LYS A 9 -6.28 3.58 3.60
C LYS A 9 -5.45 2.31 3.36
N TYR A 10 -5.40 1.40 4.32
CA TYR A 10 -4.73 0.11 4.13
C TYR A 10 -5.47 -0.77 3.12
N ASN A 11 -6.80 -0.80 3.18
CA ASN A 11 -7.62 -1.54 2.22
C ASN A 11 -7.47 -1.01 0.80
N GLN A 12 -7.29 0.30 0.62
CA GLN A 12 -6.97 0.89 -0.68
C GLN A 12 -5.60 0.43 -1.20
N LEU A 13 -4.57 0.42 -0.35
CA LEU A 13 -3.25 -0.08 -0.75
C LEU A 13 -3.29 -1.56 -1.16
N LEU A 14 -4.01 -2.39 -0.41
CA LEU A 14 -4.24 -3.81 -0.74
C LEU A 14 -4.93 -3.98 -2.09
N ARG A 15 -5.97 -3.20 -2.38
CA ARG A 15 -6.67 -3.23 -3.68
C ARG A 15 -5.75 -2.80 -4.84
N ILE A 16 -4.93 -1.78 -4.63
CA ILE A 16 -3.96 -1.30 -5.62
C ILE A 16 -2.88 -2.37 -5.89
N GLU A 17 -2.42 -3.07 -4.84
CA GLU A 17 -1.49 -4.21 -5.01
C GLU A 17 -2.14 -5.36 -5.79
N GLU A 18 -3.40 -5.71 -5.49
CA GLU A 18 -4.14 -6.74 -6.23
C GLU A 18 -4.39 -6.34 -7.71
N GLU A 19 -4.69 -5.08 -7.99
CA GLU A 19 -4.95 -4.57 -9.35
C GLU A 19 -3.68 -4.54 -10.22
N ILE A 20 -2.53 -4.20 -9.62
CA ILE A 20 -1.25 -4.13 -10.33
C ILE A 20 -0.60 -5.53 -10.44
N GLY A 21 -0.99 -6.48 -9.58
CA GLY A 21 -0.58 -7.88 -9.63
C GLY A 21 0.94 -8.06 -9.59
N GLU A 22 1.51 -8.86 -10.50
CA GLU A 22 2.96 -9.10 -10.57
C GLU A 22 3.83 -7.86 -10.86
N LYS A 23 3.23 -6.73 -11.26
CA LYS A 23 3.97 -5.46 -11.43
C LYS A 23 4.08 -4.66 -10.14
N ALA A 24 3.36 -5.04 -9.08
CA ALA A 24 3.36 -4.35 -7.81
C ALA A 24 4.61 -4.77 -7.03
N THR A 25 5.66 -3.95 -7.08
CA THR A 25 6.89 -4.21 -6.31
C THR A 25 6.95 -3.27 -5.12
N PHE A 26 6.91 -3.82 -3.91
CA PHE A 26 7.17 -3.07 -2.70
C PHE A 26 8.66 -2.66 -2.64
N ALA A 27 8.95 -1.40 -2.95
CA ALA A 27 10.32 -0.88 -3.03
C ALA A 27 11.08 -0.85 -1.68
N GLY A 28 10.39 -1.01 -0.54
CA GLY A 28 10.99 -1.16 0.78
C GLY A 28 12.03 -0.08 1.11
N ARG A 29 13.20 -0.49 1.64
CA ARG A 29 14.30 0.44 1.97
C ARG A 29 14.92 1.11 0.74
N ASN A 30 14.76 0.53 -0.45
CA ASN A 30 15.21 1.13 -1.70
C ASN A 30 14.31 2.30 -2.14
N ALA A 31 13.11 2.46 -1.56
CA ALA A 31 12.26 3.62 -1.80
C ALA A 31 12.85 4.92 -1.21
N PHE A 32 13.76 4.80 -0.24
CA PHE A 32 14.41 5.93 0.42
C PHE A 32 15.83 6.09 -0.13
N ILE A 33 15.94 6.55 -1.37
CA ILE A 33 17.23 6.99 -1.93
C ILE A 33 17.52 8.37 -1.34
N ARG A 34 18.69 8.53 -0.71
CA ARG A 34 19.15 9.78 -0.09
C ARG A 34 19.59 10.79 -1.14
#